data_AF-A0A377D076-F1
#
_entry.id   AF-A0A377D076-F1
#
_cell.length_a   1.000
_cell.length_b   1.000
_cell.length_c   1.000
_cell.angle_alpha   90.00
_cell.angle_beta   90.00
_cell.angle_gamma   90.00
#
_symmetry.space_group_name_H-M   'P 1'
#
loop_
_entity.id
_entity.type
_entity.pdbx_description
1 polymer ?
#
loop_
_entity_poly.entity_id
_entity_poly.type
_entity_poly.pdbx_seq_one_letter_code
_entity_poly.pdbx_strand_id
1 'polypeptide(L)'
;MGNGDRAETYTGGLKYDANNIYLAAQYTQTYNATRVGSLGWANKAQNFEAVAQYQFDFGLRPSVAYLQSKGKNLGVINGRTTTTKIS
;
A
#
# COMPACT_ATOMS: atom_id res chain seq x y z
N MET A 1 9.83 -10.61 29.55
CA MET A 1 8.45 -10.78 29.04
C MET A 1 8.28 -9.83 27.86
N GLY A 2 8.48 -10.31 26.63
CA GLY A 2 8.49 -9.47 25.42
C GLY A 2 7.06 -9.10 25.01
N ASN A 3 6.70 -7.82 25.14
CA ASN A 3 5.35 -7.36 24.84
C ASN A 3 5.35 -6.66 23.48
N GLY A 4 4.98 -7.44 22.46
CA GLY A 4 5.04 -7.05 21.06
C GLY A 4 4.13 -5.89 20.68
N ASP A 5 4.76 -4.90 20.06
CA ASP A 5 4.21 -4.02 19.02
C ASP A 5 4.55 -4.67 17.67
N ARG A 6 3.72 -5.60 17.19
CA ARG A 6 3.96 -6.28 15.92
C ARG A 6 3.21 -5.62 14.79
N ALA A 7 3.65 -4.45 14.34
CA ALA A 7 3.16 -3.92 13.07
C ALA A 7 3.47 -4.95 11.97
N GLU A 8 2.43 -5.60 11.44
CA GLU A 8 2.57 -6.64 10.43
C GLU A 8 2.35 -6.01 9.06
N THR A 9 3.40 -5.98 8.26
CA THR A 9 3.32 -5.49 6.87
C THR A 9 3.54 -6.66 5.94
N TYR A 10 2.58 -6.88 5.05
CA TYR A 10 2.65 -7.87 3.99
C TYR A 10 2.74 -7.13 2.67
N THR A 11 3.90 -7.22 2.02
CA THR A 11 4.11 -6.67 0.68
C THR A 11 4.27 -7.82 -0.30
N GLY A 12 3.46 -7.81 -1.35
CA GLY A 12 3.57 -8.70 -2.50
C GLY A 12 3.77 -7.86 -3.74
N GLY A 13 4.79 -8.18 -4.54
CA GLY A 13 5.09 -7.45 -5.76
C GLY A 13 5.46 -8.37 -6.90
N LEU A 14 5.10 -7.96 -8.10
CA LEU A 14 5.49 -8.58 -9.35
C LEU A 14 6.14 -7.51 -10.24
N LYS A 15 7.25 -7.87 -10.88
CA LYS A 15 7.91 -7.02 -11.85
C LYS A 15 8.19 -7.80 -13.13
N TYR A 16 8.10 -7.09 -14.23
CA TYR A 16 8.44 -7.54 -15.55
C TYR A 16 9.38 -6.50 -16.16
N ASP A 17 10.60 -6.93 -16.46
CA ASP A 17 11.65 -6.11 -17.05
C ASP A 17 12.20 -6.89 -18.24
N ALA A 18 11.64 -6.64 -19.42
CA ALA A 18 12.08 -7.26 -20.67
C ALA A 18 11.61 -6.46 -21.88
N ASN A 19 12.30 -6.62 -23.02
CA ASN A 19 11.95 -6.00 -24.30
C ASN A 19 11.74 -4.48 -24.23
N ASN A 20 12.59 -3.77 -23.47
CA ASN A 20 12.49 -2.32 -23.23
C ASN A 20 11.24 -1.86 -22.47
N ILE A 21 10.49 -2.79 -21.87
CA ILE A 21 9.29 -2.51 -21.08
C ILE A 21 9.60 -2.85 -19.61
N TYR A 22 9.34 -1.89 -18.74
CA TYR A 22 9.37 -2.10 -17.29
C TYR A 22 7.95 -1.96 -16.72
N LEU A 23 7.37 -3.05 -16.27
CA LEU A 23 6.14 -3.03 -15.47
C LEU A 23 6.45 -3.52 -14.07
N ALA A 24 5.99 -2.81 -13.07
CA ALA A 24 5.97 -3.34 -11.71
C ALA A 24 4.63 -3.03 -11.08
N ALA A 25 4.06 -4.01 -10.38
CA ALA A 25 2.93 -3.81 -9.52
C ALA A 25 3.29 -4.33 -8.13
N GLN A 26 3.04 -3.52 -7.12
CA GLN A 26 3.19 -3.89 -5.74
C GLN A 26 1.89 -3.64 -4.99
N TYR A 27 1.64 -4.53 -4.03
CA TYR A 27 0.51 -4.47 -3.15
C TYR A 27 0.98 -4.68 -1.73
N THR A 28 0.74 -3.68 -0.90
CA THR A 28 1.15 -3.67 0.49
C THR A 28 -0.10 -3.61 1.37
N GLN A 29 -0.27 -4.62 2.22
CA GLN A 29 -1.23 -4.58 3.32
C GLN A 29 -0.47 -4.38 4.62
N THR A 30 -0.79 -3.30 5.32
CA THR A 30 -0.25 -3.04 6.66
C THR A 30 -1.36 -3.24 7.68
N TYR A 31 -1.05 -4.02 8.71
CA TYR A 31 -1.86 -4.22 9.89
C TYR A 31 -1.17 -3.43 11.02
N ASN A 32 -1.76 -2.29 11.40
CA ASN A 32 -1.31 -1.55 12.57
C ASN A 32 -1.69 -2.35 13.82
N ALA A 33 -0.77 -3.18 14.29
CA ALA A 33 -0.87 -3.76 15.62
C ALA A 33 -0.47 -2.71 16.65
N THR A 34 -1.47 -2.08 17.24
CA THR A 34 -1.33 -1.41 18.53
C THR A 34 -2.09 -2.28 19.53
N ARG A 35 -1.36 -2.76 20.54
CA ARG A 35 -1.77 -3.80 21.49
C ARG A 35 -3.20 -3.62 22.00
N VAL A 36 -4.06 -4.59 21.69
CA VAL A 36 -5.37 -4.74 22.33
C VAL A 36 -5.19 -5.56 23.61
N GLY A 37 -5.01 -4.87 24.73
CA GLY A 37 -5.79 -5.22 25.92
C GLY A 37 -7.27 -4.87 25.67
N SER A 38 -8.19 -5.33 26.53
CA SER A 38 -9.68 -5.38 26.46
C SER A 38 -10.56 -4.40 25.63
N LEU A 39 -10.05 -3.44 24.83
CA LEU A 39 -10.84 -2.35 24.23
C LEU A 39 -10.61 -2.04 22.73
N GLY A 40 -9.76 -2.79 22.03
CA GLY A 40 -9.76 -2.94 20.55
C GLY A 40 -9.12 -1.83 19.70
N TRP A 41 -8.18 -2.21 18.80
CA TRP A 41 -7.78 -1.46 17.59
C TRP A 41 -7.16 -2.40 16.53
N ALA A 42 -7.62 -2.28 15.28
CA ALA A 42 -6.96 -2.85 14.10
C ALA A 42 -7.22 -1.91 12.90
N ASN A 43 -6.24 -1.07 12.59
CA ASN A 43 -6.27 -0.19 11.41
C ASN A 43 -5.58 -0.93 10.26
N LYS A 44 -6.32 -1.23 9.20
CA LYS A 44 -5.84 -1.98 8.02
C LYS A 44 -5.60 -0.98 6.89
N ALA A 45 -4.36 -0.81 6.47
CA ALA A 45 -4.04 -0.04 5.27
C ALA A 45 -3.81 -1.00 4.10
N GLN A 46 -4.35 -0.66 2.93
CA GLN A 46 -4.16 -1.38 1.69
C GLN A 46 -3.63 -0.39 0.65
N ASN A 47 -2.36 -0.54 0.29
CA ASN A 47 -1.70 0.26 -0.72
C ASN A 47 -1.50 -0.60 -1.96
N PHE A 48 -1.94 -0.09 -3.11
CA PHE A 48 -1.68 -0.68 -4.40
C PHE A 48 -0.90 0.32 -5.23
N GLU A 49 0.20 -0.12 -5.81
CA GLU A 49 1.03 0.72 -6.67
C GLU A 49 1.34 -0.08 -7.93
N ALA A 50 1.23 0.57 -9.07
CA ALA A 50 1.61 0.01 -10.36
C ALA A 50 2.39 1.06 -11.12
N VAL A 51 3.40 0.62 -11.86
CA VAL A 51 4.22 1.45 -12.72
C VAL A 51 4.43 0.72 -14.04
N ALA A 52 4.34 1.47 -15.12
CA ALA A 52 4.66 1.03 -16.46
C ALA A 52 5.60 2.07 -17.07
N GLN A 53 6.73 1.60 -17.58
CA GLN A 53 7.69 2.43 -18.29
C GLN A 53 8.04 1.72 -19.60
N TYR A 54 8.28 2.53 -20.62
CA TYR A 54 8.78 2.05 -21.89
C TYR A 54 10.08 2.79 -22.19
N GLN A 55 11.11 2.10 -22.66
CA GLN A 55 12.35 2.70 -23.12
C GLN A 55 12.36 2.67 -24.64
N PHE A 56 12.28 3.82 -25.28
CA PHE A 56 12.50 3.87 -26.73
C PHE A 56 14.00 3.82 -27.04
N ASP A 57 14.33 3.29 -28.22
CA ASP A 57 15.71 3.20 -28.73
C ASP A 57 16.37 4.58 -28.92
N PHE A 58 15.57 5.65 -29.06
CA PHE A 58 16.05 7.04 -29.13
C PHE A 58 16.34 7.65 -27.75
N GLY A 59 16.26 6.87 -26.66
CA GLY A 59 16.63 7.27 -25.30
C GLY A 59 15.49 7.82 -24.43
N LEU A 60 14.32 8.13 -25.00
CA LEU A 60 13.17 8.60 -24.22
C LEU A 60 12.51 7.47 -23.42
N ARG A 61 12.17 7.77 -22.16
CA ARG A 61 11.45 6.86 -21.28
C ARG A 61 10.13 7.45 -20.81
N PRO A 62 9.01 7.29 -21.54
CA PRO A 62 7.71 7.55 -20.94
C PRO A 62 7.49 6.63 -19.74
N SER A 63 6.88 7.18 -18.68
CA SER A 63 6.47 6.42 -17.50
C SER A 63 5.07 6.81 -17.07
N VAL A 64 4.31 5.81 -16.62
CA VAL A 64 2.97 5.95 -16.05
C VAL A 64 2.98 5.20 -14.74
N ALA A 65 2.64 5.88 -13.65
CA ALA A 65 2.49 5.27 -12.35
C ALA A 65 1.07 5.49 -11.82
N TYR A 66 0.57 4.51 -11.10
CA TYR A 66 -0.70 4.55 -10.41
C TYR A 66 -0.49 4.13 -8.97
N LEU A 67 -0.85 5.00 -8.03
CA LEU A 67 -0.77 4.73 -6.61
C LEU A 67 -2.16 4.92 -6.02
N GLN A 68 -2.64 3.92 -5.28
CA GLN A 68 -3.90 3.98 -4.56
C GLN A 68 -3.67 3.47 -3.14
N SER A 69 -3.83 4.37 -2.17
CA SER A 69 -3.85 4.00 -0.76
C SER A 69 -5.27 4.05 -0.22
N LYS A 70 -5.72 2.96 0.39
CA LYS A 70 -6.99 2.86 1.10
C LYS A 70 -6.72 2.48 2.56
N GLY A 71 -6.91 3.44 3.47
CA GLY A 71 -6.96 3.17 4.90
C GLY A 71 -8.35 2.70 5.32
N LYS A 72 -8.46 1.57 6.02
CA LYS A 72 -9.67 1.08 6.69
C LYS A 72 -9.45 1.12 8.20
N ASN A 73 -10.36 1.81 8.91
CA ASN A 73 -10.35 2.09 10.37
C ASN A 73 -9.44 3.25 10.83
N LEU A 74 -9.38 4.36 10.11
CA LEU A 74 -9.01 5.64 10.73
C LEU A 74 -10.02 5.90 11.85
N GLY A 75 -9.55 5.91 13.10
CA GLY A 75 -10.37 5.86 14.30
C GLY A 75 -11.57 6.79 14.23
N VAL A 76 -12.74 6.23 14.53
CA VAL A 76 -13.96 6.99 14.75
C VAL A 76 -13.77 7.85 15.99
N ILE A 77 -13.39 9.12 15.79
CA ILE A 77 -13.77 10.18 16.71
C ILE A 77 -15.14 10.67 16.23
N ASN A 78 -16.21 10.27 16.93
CA ASN A 78 -17.60 10.71 16.71
C ASN A 78 -18.32 10.23 15.42
N GLY A 79 -18.61 8.92 15.33
CA GLY A 79 -19.76 8.39 14.57
C GLY A 79 -19.84 8.62 13.05
N ARG A 80 -18.75 8.95 12.35
CA ARG A 80 -18.78 9.16 10.88
C ARG A 80 -17.76 8.29 10.17
N THR A 81 -18.23 7.28 9.44
CA THR A 81 -17.42 6.44 8.56
C THR A 81 -16.97 7.25 7.35
N THR A 82 -15.82 7.94 7.45
CA THR A 82 -15.22 8.64 6.31
C THR A 82 -14.22 7.70 5.62
N THR A 83 -14.62 7.12 4.49
CA THR A 83 -13.68 6.46 3.58
C THR A 83 -12.89 7.55 2.85
N THR A 84 -11.80 8.02 3.45
CA THR A 84 -10.90 8.99 2.81
C THR A 84 -10.09 8.25 1.75
N LYS A 85 -10.50 8.41 0.48
CA LYS A 85 -9.71 8.05 -0.68
C LYS A 85 -8.67 9.16 -0.87
N ILE A 86 -7.44 8.93 -0.45
CA ILE A 86 -6.31 9.80 -0.78
C ILE A 86 -5.91 9.49 -2.23
N SER A 87 -6.24 10.44 -3.11
CA SER A 87 -5.86 10.48 -4.53
C SER A 87 -4.59 11.29 -4.72
#